data_AF-A0AA91C7U2-F1
#
_entry.id   AF-A0AA91C7U2-F1
#
_cell.length_a   1.000
_cell.length_b   1.000
_cell.length_c   1.000
_cell.angle_alpha   90.00
_cell.angle_beta   90.00
_cell.angle_gamma   90.00
#
_symmetry.space_group_name_H-M   'P 1'
#
loop_
_entity.id
_entity.type
_entity.pdbx_description
1 polymer ?
#
loop_
_entity_poly.entity_id
_entity_poly.type
_entity_poly.pdbx_seq_one_letter_code
_entity_poly.pdbx_strand_id
1 'polypeptide(L)'
;MENKEDYKDKVKILNDIKERENIINSYNTFGCLDRENAIHKIQELRIKDSQVGQVTAIKLVQHTIPFEQASDSQIVNELMMQVGILKSELLTNN
;
A
#
# COMPACT_ATOMS: atom_id res chain seq x y z
N MET A 1 3.95 -12.19 27.09
CA MET A 1 2.78 -12.82 26.42
C MET A 1 2.31 -11.83 25.38
N GLU A 2 2.51 -12.13 24.11
CA GLU A 2 1.97 -11.31 23.01
C GLU A 2 0.43 -11.37 23.09
N ASN A 3 -0.23 -10.21 23.10
CA ASN A 3 -1.67 -10.14 23.27
C ASN A 3 -2.36 -10.68 22.01
N LYS A 4 -3.45 -11.45 22.14
CA LYS A 4 -4.17 -12.03 20.98
C LYS A 4 -4.65 -10.98 19.97
N GLU A 5 -4.84 -9.75 20.42
CA GLU A 5 -5.25 -8.63 19.56
C GLU A 5 -4.07 -8.09 18.73
N ASP A 6 -2.87 -8.00 19.32
CA ASP A 6 -1.63 -7.61 18.63
C ASP A 6 -1.29 -8.59 17.49
N TYR A 7 -1.46 -9.90 17.75
CA TYR A 7 -1.29 -10.93 16.72
C TYR A 7 -2.26 -10.75 15.54
N LYS A 8 -3.54 -10.47 15.80
CA LYS A 8 -4.52 -10.26 14.72
C LYS A 8 -4.19 -9.04 13.88
N ASP A 9 -3.70 -7.97 14.51
CA ASP A 9 -3.35 -6.74 13.80
C ASP A 9 -2.09 -6.93 12.95
N LYS A 10 -1.08 -7.65 13.45
CA LYS A 10 0.08 -8.07 12.63
C LYS A 10 -0.33 -8.92 11.43
N VAL A 11 -1.26 -9.87 11.60
CA VAL A 11 -1.77 -10.70 10.49
C VAL A 11 -2.49 -9.85 9.43
N LYS A 12 -3.28 -8.85 9.84
CA LYS A 12 -3.92 -7.93 8.88
C LYS A 12 -2.89 -7.15 8.07
N ILE A 13 -1.87 -6.58 8.74
CA ILE A 13 -0.79 -5.84 8.06
C ILE A 13 -0.03 -6.74 7.08
N LEU A 14 0.29 -7.98 7.48
CA LEU A 14 0.96 -8.95 6.61
C LEU A 14 0.11 -9.32 5.38
N ASN A 15 -1.20 -9.47 5.54
CA ASN A 15 -2.11 -9.70 4.40
C ASN A 15 -2.12 -8.48 3.46
N ASP A 16 -2.23 -7.27 4.02
CA ASP A 16 -2.19 -6.01 3.25
C ASP A 16 -0.87 -5.85 2.48
N ILE A 17 0.27 -6.25 3.05
CA ILE A 17 1.57 -6.29 2.36
C ILE A 17 1.54 -7.31 1.22
N LYS A 18 1.13 -8.54 1.50
CA LYS A 18 1.14 -9.64 0.52
C LYS A 18 0.28 -9.34 -0.70
N GLU A 19 -0.92 -8.79 -0.49
CA GLU A 19 -1.81 -8.41 -1.60
C GLU A 19 -1.15 -7.37 -2.52
N ARG A 20 -0.48 -6.37 -1.95
CA ARG A 20 0.19 -5.31 -2.73
C ARG A 20 1.45 -5.82 -3.43
N GLU A 21 2.24 -6.65 -2.75
CA GLU A 21 3.41 -7.31 -3.36
C GLU A 21 3.01 -8.19 -4.54
N ASN A 22 1.86 -8.88 -4.46
CA ASN A 22 1.36 -9.66 -5.59
C ASN A 22 1.05 -8.78 -6.81
N ILE A 23 0.43 -7.61 -6.61
CA ILE A 23 0.14 -6.66 -7.70
C ILE A 23 1.45 -6.13 -8.31
N ILE A 24 2.38 -5.68 -7.46
CA ILE A 24 3.69 -5.16 -7.89
C ILE A 24 4.47 -6.22 -8.68
N ASN A 25 4.53 -7.45 -8.16
CA ASN A 25 5.26 -8.54 -8.79
C ASN A 25 4.61 -8.96 -10.12
N SER A 26 3.28 -8.95 -10.20
CA SER A 26 2.56 -9.23 -11.45
C SER A 26 2.92 -8.20 -12.52
N TYR A 27 2.90 -6.91 -12.17
CA TYR A 27 3.32 -5.84 -13.08
C TYR A 27 4.78 -5.98 -13.50
N ASN A 28 5.71 -6.22 -12.57
CA ASN A 28 7.12 -6.39 -12.88
C ASN A 28 7.41 -7.62 -13.76
N THR A 29 6.60 -8.67 -13.65
CA THR A 29 6.78 -9.93 -14.39
C THR A 29 6.16 -9.86 -15.78
N PHE A 30 4.94 -9.34 -15.88
CA PHE A 30 4.15 -9.40 -17.11
C PHE A 30 4.06 -8.07 -17.86
N GLY A 31 4.46 -6.97 -17.24
CA GLY A 31 4.40 -5.63 -17.82
C GLY A 31 3.01 -5.03 -17.95
N CYS A 32 1.98 -5.69 -17.39
CA CYS A 32 0.59 -5.22 -17.41
C CYS A 32 0.06 -5.03 -15.98
N LEU A 33 -0.73 -3.99 -15.78
CA LEU A 33 -1.35 -3.67 -14.50
C LEU A 33 -2.88 -3.73 -14.63
N ASP A 34 -3.51 -4.50 -13.74
CA ASP A 34 -4.94 -4.30 -13.45
C ASP A 34 -5.09 -3.00 -12.66
N ARG A 35 -5.29 -1.91 -13.40
CA ARG A 35 -5.34 -0.54 -12.84
C ARG A 35 -6.47 -0.36 -11.86
N GLU A 36 -7.65 -0.91 -12.17
CA GLU A 36 -8.83 -0.76 -11.31
C GLU A 36 -8.59 -1.40 -9.95
N ASN A 37 -8.11 -2.64 -9.93
CA ASN A 37 -7.76 -3.33 -8.69
C ASN A 37 -6.63 -2.60 -7.92
N ALA A 38 -5.58 -2.17 -8.62
CA ALA A 38 -4.45 -1.46 -8.00
C ALA A 38 -4.89 -0.14 -7.33
N ILE A 39 -5.69 0.67 -8.03
CA ILE A 39 -6.23 1.94 -7.51
C ILE A 39 -7.16 1.68 -6.33
N HIS A 40 -8.05 0.68 -6.44
CA HIS A 40 -8.94 0.31 -5.36
C HIS A 40 -8.16 -0.05 -4.08
N LYS A 41 -7.11 -0.87 -4.21
CA LYS A 41 -6.26 -1.26 -3.08
C LYS A 41 -5.48 -0.08 -2.48
N ILE A 42 -5.04 0.86 -3.30
CA ILE A 42 -4.41 2.10 -2.81
C ILE A 42 -5.41 2.89 -1.95
N GLN A 43 -6.60 3.13 -2.48
CA GLN A 43 -7.63 3.94 -1.82
C GLN A 43 -8.13 3.27 -0.53
N GLU A 44 -8.35 1.95 -0.56
CA GLU A 44 -8.77 1.16 0.59
C GLU A 44 -7.82 1.38 1.78
N LEU A 45 -6.50 1.32 1.58
CA LEU A 45 -5.54 1.48 2.67
C LEU A 45 -5.47 2.91 3.19
N ARG A 46 -5.50 3.91 2.30
CA ARG A 46 -5.48 5.32 2.71
C ARG A 46 -6.65 5.68 3.63
N ILE A 47 -7.79 5.00 3.47
CA ILE A 47 -8.99 5.19 4.29
C ILE A 47 -8.89 4.40 5.59
N LYS A 48 -8.48 3.14 5.51
CA LYS A 48 -8.41 2.22 6.65
C LYS A 48 -7.28 2.56 7.63
N ASP A 49 -6.15 3.04 7.11
CA ASP A 49 -4.93 3.30 7.87
C ASP A 49 -4.59 4.80 7.85
N SER A 50 -4.74 5.43 9.00
CA SER A 50 -4.54 6.88 9.13
C SER A 50 -3.06 7.30 8.98
N GLN A 51 -2.11 6.42 9.31
CA GLN A 51 -0.69 6.70 9.15
C GLN A 51 -0.32 6.65 7.67
N VAL A 52 -0.74 5.59 6.96
CA VAL A 52 -0.58 5.50 5.51
C VAL A 52 -1.26 6.67 4.81
N GLY A 53 -2.49 7.00 5.20
CA GLY A 53 -3.25 8.13 4.65
C GLY A 53 -2.51 9.47 4.81
N GLN A 54 -1.99 9.76 6.00
CA GLN A 54 -1.24 11.00 6.27
C GLN A 54 0.08 11.08 5.51
N VAL A 55 0.90 10.02 5.54
CA VAL A 55 2.19 9.98 4.82
C VAL A 55 1.97 10.14 3.32
N THR A 56 0.93 9.49 2.79
CA THR A 56 0.56 9.58 1.37
C THR A 56 0.09 10.98 1.01
N ALA A 57 -0.78 11.60 1.83
CA ALA A 57 -1.23 12.98 1.61
C ALA A 57 -0.06 13.97 1.58
N ILE A 58 0.87 13.89 2.54
CA ILE A 58 2.06 14.76 2.60
C ILE A 58 2.92 14.61 1.34
N LYS A 59 3.16 13.37 0.88
CA LYS A 59 4.00 13.10 -0.28
C LYS A 59 3.33 13.45 -1.62
N LEU A 60 2.02 13.30 -1.73
CA LEU A 60 1.28 13.57 -2.97
C LEU A 60 0.85 15.02 -3.13
N VAL A 61 0.77 15.82 -2.06
CA VAL A 61 0.43 17.26 -2.11
C VAL A 61 1.34 18.06 -3.05
N GLN A 62 2.55 17.59 -3.34
CA GLN A 62 3.49 18.27 -4.25
C GLN A 62 3.33 17.86 -5.73
N HIS A 63 2.68 16.72 -6.02
CA HIS A 63 2.61 16.11 -7.36
C HIS A 63 1.31 15.32 -7.57
N THR A 64 0.16 15.91 -7.26
CA THR A 64 -1.14 15.23 -7.40
C THR A 64 -1.52 15.04 -8.86
N ILE A 65 -1.15 13.89 -9.40
CA ILE A 65 -1.66 13.38 -10.67
C ILE A 65 -2.91 12.55 -10.35
N PRO A 66 -4.09 12.88 -10.91
CA PRO A 66 -5.28 12.04 -10.78
C PRO A 66 -5.00 10.62 -11.25
N PHE A 67 -5.63 9.59 -10.65
CA PHE A 67 -5.38 8.20 -11.04
C PHE A 67 -5.71 7.92 -12.51
N GLU A 68 -6.64 8.67 -13.09
CA GLU A 68 -7.02 8.64 -14.50
C GLU A 68 -5.86 9.06 -15.42
N GLN A 69 -4.93 9.85 -14.90
CA GLN A 69 -3.78 10.39 -15.63
C GLN A 69 -2.45 9.74 -15.19
N ALA A 70 -2.46 8.97 -14.10
CA ALA A 70 -1.27 8.30 -13.59
C ALA A 70 -0.84 7.15 -14.50
N SER A 71 0.45 7.05 -14.80
CA SER A 71 1.02 5.88 -15.46
C SER A 71 0.96 4.65 -14.56
N ASP A 72 1.02 3.44 -15.14
CA ASP A 72 1.08 2.21 -14.36
C ASP A 72 2.28 2.21 -13.40
N SER A 73 3.42 2.76 -13.84
CA SER A 73 4.61 2.93 -13.00
C SER A 73 4.36 3.86 -11.81
N GLN A 74 3.56 4.91 -11.95
CA GLN A 74 3.22 5.82 -10.85
C GLN A 74 2.30 5.12 -9.84
N ILE A 75 1.32 4.34 -10.31
CA ILE A 75 0.44 3.55 -9.45
C ILE A 75 1.25 2.49 -8.68
N VAL A 76 2.16 1.80 -9.37
CA VAL A 76 3.03 0.78 -8.75
C VAL A 76 3.99 1.40 -7.73
N ASN A 77 4.56 2.57 -8.01
CA ASN A 77 5.40 3.29 -7.06
C ASN A 77 4.66 3.64 -5.77
N GLU A 78 3.37 3.98 -5.87
CA GLU A 78 2.56 4.21 -4.68
C GLU A 78 2.29 2.91 -3.90
N LEU A 79 1.98 1.80 -4.58
CA LEU A 79 1.86 0.49 -3.93
C LEU A 79 3.15 0.11 -3.18
N MET A 80 4.31 0.34 -3.79
CA MET A 80 5.62 0.10 -3.16
C MET A 80 5.84 0.98 -1.93
N MET A 81 5.42 2.25 -1.99
CA MET A 81 5.47 3.15 -0.85
C MET A 81 4.58 2.66 0.30
N GLN A 82 3.35 2.25 0.01
CA GLN A 82 2.44 1.69 1.02
C GLN A 82 3.03 0.44 1.68
N VAL A 83 3.61 -0.47 0.90
CA VAL A 83 4.34 -1.64 1.43
C VAL A 83 5.48 -1.22 2.36
N GLY A 84 6.24 -0.18 2.01
CA GLY A 84 7.32 0.34 2.84
C GLY A 84 6.83 0.90 4.19
N ILE A 85 5.68 1.57 4.20
CA ILE A 85 5.06 2.09 5.42
C ILE A 85 4.60 0.94 6.32
N LEU A 86 3.85 -0.02 5.76
CA LEU A 86 3.35 -1.19 6.49
C LEU A 86 4.47 -2.06 7.07
N LYS A 87 5.57 -2.24 6.33
CA LYS A 87 6.76 -2.95 6.84
C LYS A 87 7.42 -2.20 7.99
N SER A 88 7.44 -0.86 7.92
CA SER A 88 7.97 -0.04 9.01
C SER A 88 7.10 -0.17 10.26
N GLU A 89 5.77 -0.14 10.12
CA GLU A 89 4.82 -0.32 11.22
C GLU A 89 5.00 -1.68 11.93
N LEU A 90 5.19 -2.76 11.18
CA LEU A 90 5.50 -4.09 11.74
C LEU A 90 6.79 -4.10 12.56
N LEU A 91 7.79 -3.31 12.18
CA LEU A 91 9.07 -3.25 12.89
C LEU A 91 9.01 -2.38 14.14
N THR A 92 8.21 -1.31 14.14
CA THR A 92 8.00 -0.45 15.31
C THR A 92 7.00 -1.01 16.32
N ASN A 93 6.11 -1.92 15.92
CA ASN A 93 5.14 -2.58 16.80
C ASN A 93 5.65 -3.94 17.35
N ASN A 94 6.98 -4.14 17.44
CA ASN A 94 7.62 -5.34 18.02
C ASN A 94 8.25 -5.07 19.38
#